data_AF-A0A8T6TRJ8-F1
#
_entry.id   AF-A0A8T6TRJ8-F1
#
_cell.length_a   1.000
_cell.length_b   1.000
_cell.length_c   1.000
_cell.angle_alpha   90.00
_cell.angle_beta   90.00
_cell.angle_gamma   90.00
#
_symmetry.space_group_name_H-M   'P 1'
#
loop_
_entity.id
_entity.type
_entity.pdbx_description
1 polymer ?
#
loop_
_entity_poly.entity_id
_entity_poly.type
_entity_poly.pdbx_seq_one_letter_code
_entity_poly.pdbx_strand_id
1 'polypeptide(L)' 'LVGVGLILMFVLAIVAEFVAFSTILVPGDADASVENIRANGGLFAVGIAAYIIVLVLDVLVSWALYVVFKPVDRS' A
#
# COMPACT_ATOMS: atom_id res chain seq x y z
N LEU A 1 -13.44 -2.29 -13.03
CA LEU A 1 -12.13 -1.71 -12.64
C LEU A 1 -12.05 -1.40 -11.15
N VAL A 2 -12.99 -0.62 -10.59
CA VAL A 2 -13.02 -0.22 -9.16
C VAL A 2 -12.83 -1.40 -8.20
N GLY A 3 -13.67 -2.43 -8.28
CA GLY A 3 -13.60 -3.58 -7.35
C GLY A 3 -12.28 -4.35 -7.42
N VAL A 4 -11.70 -4.50 -8.61
CA VAL A 4 -10.40 -5.16 -8.78
C VAL A 4 -9.27 -4.30 -8.21
N GLY A 5 -9.34 -2.97 -8.40
CA GLY A 5 -8.37 -2.03 -7.82
C GLY A 5 -8.37 -2.09 -6.29
N LEU A 6 -9.56 -2.11 -5.67
CA LEU A 6 -9.70 -2.23 -4.21
C LEU A 6 -9.15 -3.55 -3.67
N ILE A 7 -9.43 -4.68 -4.33
CA ILE A 7 -8.87 -5.98 -3.93
C ILE A 7 -7.34 -5.97 -4.04
N LEU A 8 -6.81 -5.41 -5.14
CA LEU A 8 -5.37 -5.32 -5.35
C LEU A 8 -4.69 -4.45 -4.28
N MET A 9 -5.29 -3.32 -3.91
CA MET A 9 -4.81 -2.49 -2.80
C MET A 9 -4.78 -3.25 -1.48
N PHE A 10 -5.83 -4.01 -1.18
CA PHE A 10 -5.91 -4.79 0.04
C PHE A 10 -4.79 -5.84 0.11
N VAL A 11 -4.53 -6.56 -0.99
CA VAL A 11 -3.43 -7.53 -1.06
C VAL A 11 -2.06 -6.85 -0.90
N LEU A 12 -1.85 -5.72 -1.57
CA LEU A 12 -0.60 -4.95 -1.46
C LEU A 12 -0.37 -4.42 -0.05
N ALA A 13 -1.42 -3.96 0.63
CA ALA A 13 -1.36 -3.54 2.01
C ALA A 13 -0.96 -4.70 2.94
N ILE A 14 -1.50 -5.90 2.72
CA ILE A 14 -1.09 -7.09 3.48
C ILE A 14 0.40 -7.38 3.29
N VAL A 15 0.89 -7.33 2.05
CA VAL A 15 2.32 -7.56 1.75
C VAL A 15 3.20 -6.51 2.42
N ALA A 16 2.81 -5.23 2.37
CA ALA A 16 3.57 -4.16 3.01
C ALA A 16 3.61 -4.35 4.54
N GLU A 17 2.46 -4.52 5.19
CA GLU A 17 2.37 -4.54 6.65
C GLU A 17 2.85 -5.87 7.25
N PHE A 18 2.33 -6.99 6.76
CA PHE A 18 2.50 -8.30 7.40
C PHE A 18 3.69 -9.09 6.87
N VAL A 19 4.23 -8.74 5.71
CA VAL A 19 5.41 -9.42 5.15
C VAL A 19 6.65 -8.53 5.26
N ALA A 20 6.57 -7.28 4.79
CA ALA A 20 7.73 -6.39 4.82
C ALA A 20 7.96 -5.77 6.21
N PHE A 21 7.00 -4.97 6.71
CA PHE A 21 7.21 -4.13 7.89
C PHE A 21 7.18 -4.89 9.22
N SER A 22 6.32 -5.89 9.37
CA SER A 22 6.28 -6.77 10.55
C SER A 22 7.60 -7.47 10.86
N THR A 23 8.42 -7.71 9.82
CA THR A 23 9.70 -8.42 9.96
C THR A 23 10.84 -7.49 10.34
N ILE A 24 10.76 -6.21 9.97
CA ILE A 24 11.87 -5.25 10.11
C ILE A 24 11.64 -4.20 11.21
N LEU A 25 10.40 -3.89 11.57
CA LEU A 25 10.08 -2.91 12.59
C LEU A 25 9.99 -3.57 13.97
N VAL A 26 10.77 -3.06 14.93
CA VAL A 26 10.74 -3.47 16.32
C VAL A 26 10.05 -2.37 17.14
N PRO A 27 8.81 -2.57 17.60
CA PRO A 27 8.08 -1.57 18.36
C PRO A 27 8.83 -1.21 19.65
N GLY A 28 9.10 0.09 19.85
CA GLY A 28 9.79 0.59 21.03
C GLY A 28 11.32 0.54 20.98
N ASP A 29 11.92 0.00 19.91
CA ASP A 29 13.37 -0.02 19.71
C ASP A 29 13.74 0.47 18.30
N ALA A 30 14.13 1.74 18.23
CA ALA A 30 14.51 2.39 16.98
C ALA A 30 15.87 1.88 16.46
N ASP A 31 16.81 1.57 17.36
CA ASP A 31 18.15 1.13 16.97
C ASP A 31 18.08 -0.28 16.36
N ALA A 32 17.31 -1.18 16.97
CA ALA A 32 17.06 -2.52 16.43
C ALA A 32 16.32 -2.47 15.08
N SER A 33 15.36 -1.54 14.93
CA SER A 33 14.65 -1.35 13.65
C SER A 33 15.59 -0.88 12.53
N VAL A 34 16.49 0.07 12.81
CA VAL A 34 17.47 0.56 11.83
C VAL A 34 18.43 -0.56 11.42
N GLU A 35 18.90 -1.38 12.36
CA GLU A 35 19.77 -2.51 12.06
C GLU A 35 19.06 -3.55 11.18
N ASN A 36 17.81 -3.88 11.50
CA ASN A 36 16.99 -4.78 10.69
C ASN A 36 16.75 -4.25 9.27
N ILE A 37 16.51 -2.95 9.10
CA ILE A 37 16.37 -2.31 7.79
C ILE A 37 17.68 -2.40 6.99
N ARG A 38 18.83 -2.17 7.63
CA ARG A 38 20.14 -2.30 6.96
C ARG A 38 20.42 -3.73 6.53
N ALA A 39 20.10 -4.69 7.39
CA ALA A 39 20.26 -6.11 7.08
C ALA A 39 19.26 -6.62 6.01
N ASN A 40 18.05 -6.05 5.97
CA ASN A 40 16.95 -6.49 5.11
C ASN A 40 16.46 -5.39 4.15
N GLY A 41 17.37 -4.62 3.55
CA GLY A 41 17.02 -3.48 2.69
C GLY A 41 16.09 -3.83 1.53
N GLY A 42 16.15 -5.07 1.02
CA GLY A 42 15.24 -5.57 -0.01
C GLY A 42 13.78 -5.65 0.45
N LEU A 43 13.52 -6.14 1.67
CA LEU A 43 12.18 -6.19 2.26
C LEU A 43 11.62 -4.78 2.49
N PHE A 44 12.48 -3.86 2.96
CA PHE A 44 12.11 -2.46 3.12
C PHE A 44 11.72 -1.82 1.78
N ALA A 45 12.49 -2.07 0.71
CA ALA A 45 12.19 -1.58 -0.63
C ALA A 45 10.88 -2.18 -1.19
N VAL A 46 10.60 -3.47 -0.94
CA VAL A 46 9.33 -4.11 -1.33
C VAL A 46 8.13 -3.46 -0.62
N GLY A 47 8.23 -3.20 0.69
CA GLY A 47 7.18 -2.52 1.44
C GLY A 47 6.89 -1.11 0.90
N ILE A 48 7.94 -0.34 0.60
CA ILE A 48 7.79 0.99 -0.02
C ILE A 48 7.16 0.88 -1.42
N ALA A 49 7.64 -0.04 -2.25
CA ALA A 49 7.11 -0.23 -3.59
C ALA A 49 5.62 -0.61 -3.56
N ALA A 50 5.21 -1.46 -2.62
CA ALA A 50 3.81 -1.82 -2.43
C ALA A 50 2.94 -0.58 -2.13
N TYR A 51 3.36 0.30 -1.23
CA TYR A 51 2.63 1.55 -0.96
C TYR A 51 2.61 2.52 -2.14
N ILE A 52 3.70 2.63 -2.92
CA ILE A 52 3.71 3.46 -4.13
C ILE A 52 2.65 2.95 -5.11
N ILE A 53 2.54 1.63 -5.30
CA ILE A 53 1.53 1.03 -6.18
C ILE A 53 0.13 1.31 -5.64
N VAL A 54 -0.11 1.15 -4.33
CA VAL A 54 -1.39 1.48 -3.68
C VAL A 54 -1.78 2.94 -3.94
N LEU A 55 -0.84 3.88 -3.78
CA LEU A 55 -1.09 5.31 -4.02
C LEU A 55 -1.49 5.60 -5.47
N VAL A 56 -0.87 4.93 -6.45
CA VAL A 56 -1.29 5.05 -7.85
C VAL A 56 -2.69 4.47 -8.06
N LEU A 57 -2.98 3.33 -7.43
CA LEU A 57 -4.31 2.73 -7.50
C LEU A 57 -5.37 3.64 -6.87
N ASP A 58 -5.06 4.42 -5.83
CA ASP A 58 -6.02 5.36 -5.21
C ASP A 58 -6.53 6.36 -6.23
N VAL A 59 -5.61 6.97 -6.99
CA VAL A 59 -5.97 7.92 -8.05
C VAL A 59 -6.82 7.25 -9.13
N LEU A 60 -6.46 6.04 -9.56
CA LEU A 60 -7.18 5.31 -10.59
C LEU A 60 -8.58 4.88 -10.12
N VAL A 61 -8.70 4.39 -8.89
CA VAL A 61 -9.96 3.96 -8.29
C VAL A 61 -10.87 5.17 -8.07
N SER A 62 -10.36 6.27 -7.53
CA SER A 62 -11.12 7.52 -7.36
C SER A 62 -11.61 8.06 -8.70
N TRP A 63 -10.79 8.04 -9.75
CA TRP A 63 -11.22 8.45 -11.07
C TRP A 63 -12.29 7.51 -11.65
N ALA A 64 -12.11 6.20 -11.52
CA ALA A 64 -13.10 5.22 -11.97
C ALA A 64 -14.44 5.39 -11.23
N LEU A 65 -14.40 5.65 -9.92
CA LEU A 65 -15.60 5.97 -9.12
C LEU A 65 -16.25 7.28 -9.57
N TYR A 66 -15.47 8.33 -9.83
CA TYR A 66 -15.99 9.58 -10.36
C TYR A 66 -16.76 9.35 -11.67
N VAL A 67 -16.21 8.57 -12.61
CA VAL A 67 -16.90 8.26 -13.88
C VAL A 67 -18.20 7.48 -13.65
N VAL A 68 -18.20 6.54 -12.71
CA VAL A 68 -19.39 5.75 -12.36
C VAL A 68 -20.48 6.60 -11.72
N PHE A 69 -20.12 7.56 -10.86
CA PHE A 69 -21.08 8.41 -10.14
C PHE A 69 -21.48 9.68 -10.90
N LYS A 70 -20.70 10.11 -11.91
CA LYS A 70 -21.01 11.25 -12.78
C LYS A 70 -22.45 11.29 -13.34
N PRO A 71 -23.09 10.19 -13.74
CA PRO A 71 -24.46 10.23 -14.28
C PRO A 71 -25.53 10.43 -13.19
N VAL A 72 -25.22 10.13 -11.93
CA VAL A 72 -26.14 10.26 -10.78
C VAL A 72 -26.20 11.72 -10.30
N ASP A 73 -25.16 12.50 -10.60
CA ASP A 73 -25.01 13.93 -10.22
C ASP A 73 -25.71 14.87 -11.24
N ARG A 74 -26.95 14.52 -11.63
CA ARG A 74 -27.84 15.35 -12.46
C ARG A 74 -29.19 15.51 -11.76
N SER A 75 -29.21 16.30 -10.70
CA SER A 75 -30.42 16.85 -10.10
C SER A 75 -30.17 18.24 -9.56
#